data_AF-A0A164ZQT4-F1
#
_entry.id   AF-A0A164ZQT4-F1
#
_cell.length_a   1.000
_cell.length_b   1.000
_cell.length_c   1.000
_cell.angle_alpha   90.00
_cell.angle_beta   90.00
_cell.angle_gamma   90.00
#
_symmetry.space_group_name_H-M   'P 1'
#
loop_
_entity.id
_entity.type
_entity.pdbx_description
1 polymer ?
#
loop_
_entity_poly.entity_id
_entity_poly.type
_entity_poly.pdbx_seq_one_letter_code
_entity_poly.pdbx_strand_id
1 'polypeptide(L)'
;MISDRLLRSWLRCPRKAWQDLHGDPTQRAWHPQRAIQLGQEQQCLSRYGACRGLTMARGAAEAFRGAAAIQGLRLLAQQERLQLRGRVPLLLRHDAESRLGPWSYVPLLVRTGCFINREQRLCLAFLGRLLRSFQGRRPPHGLMLSTGGDCQQVSLDPLQPQLDELLAEMAVGLNQPHAPDLIAERKRCTICCWRQPCNAHAAASGHLVDVSGVGAGRRRQLIRLQISTIAELAQSDSAWLGQALAQQGHLSQADHHNALAAALVLQARSQQSQRAQRRPGSADCSGQTSLTAQLHHAPGVLFYDIEADPDARENYLHGFLIQARQDPGAPLDLTPDPTGVTPQHHPILCLPHHGDGRCWQRIHHFLSRFPGWPLLHYGETERIELQRLARRAGASAASREDLDRRFVDVHNLVRQQWVLPLSSYGLKSVATWLGFRWRHPNAEGARAVLWWRHWRRHGHCHDLRRILDYNQDDCQATRFVAAWLLAQESGAGPRA
;
A
#
# COMPACT_ATOMS: atom_id res chain seq x y z
N MET A 1 25.90 15.48 7.95
CA MET A 1 25.70 15.44 6.48
C MET A 1 24.24 15.11 6.15
N ILE A 2 23.55 15.93 5.37
CA ILE A 2 22.15 15.71 4.95
C ILE A 2 22.12 15.35 3.46
N SER A 3 21.35 14.33 3.08
CA SER A 3 21.21 13.89 1.68
C SER A 3 19.80 14.09 1.14
N ASP A 4 19.64 14.14 -0.19
CA ASP A 4 18.33 14.14 -0.85
C ASP A 4 17.46 12.94 -0.43
N ARG A 5 18.09 11.78 -0.15
CA ARG A 5 17.41 10.60 0.39
C ARG A 5 16.93 10.82 1.82
N LEU A 6 17.76 11.40 2.68
CA LEU A 6 17.38 11.72 4.07
C LEU A 6 16.29 12.79 4.12
N LEU A 7 16.36 13.81 3.26
CA LEU A 7 15.32 14.83 3.11
C LEU A 7 13.98 14.20 2.75
N ARG A 8 13.96 13.32 1.74
CA ARG A 8 12.76 12.55 1.36
C ARG A 8 12.23 11.69 2.51
N SER A 9 13.12 11.03 3.25
CA SER A 9 12.73 10.26 4.43
C SER A 9 12.12 11.13 5.51
N TRP A 10 12.70 12.29 5.79
CA TRP A 10 12.26 13.20 6.86
C TRP A 10 10.89 13.81 6.55
N LEU A 11 10.70 14.28 5.31
CA LEU A 11 9.43 14.78 4.80
C LEU A 11 8.30 13.76 4.86
N ARG A 12 8.62 12.46 4.88
CA ARG A 12 7.66 11.37 5.07
C ARG A 12 7.47 11.02 6.54
N CYS A 13 8.56 10.92 7.30
CA CYS A 13 8.60 10.51 8.70
C CYS A 13 9.97 10.84 9.30
N PRO A 14 10.06 11.76 10.28
CA PRO A 14 11.31 12.05 11.00
C PRO A 14 11.99 10.81 11.59
N ARG A 15 11.20 9.91 12.21
CA ARG A 15 11.70 8.64 12.75
C ARG A 15 12.38 7.79 11.69
N LYS A 16 11.81 7.73 10.47
CA LYS A 16 12.41 6.99 9.34
C LYS A 16 13.76 7.58 8.93
N ALA A 17 13.87 8.91 8.89
CA ALA A 17 15.14 9.57 8.54
C ALA A 17 16.21 9.34 9.61
N TRP A 18 15.83 9.39 10.89
CA TRP A 18 16.70 9.02 11.99
C TRP A 18 17.17 7.55 11.87
N GLN A 19 16.24 6.63 11.63
CA GLN A 19 16.56 5.20 11.46
C GLN A 19 17.43 4.96 10.20
N ASP A 20 17.21 5.70 9.11
CA ASP A 20 18.07 5.62 7.92
C ASP A 20 19.54 5.99 8.22
N LEU A 21 19.80 6.76 9.28
CA LEU A 21 21.13 7.21 9.71
C LEU A 21 21.71 6.33 10.83
N HIS A 22 20.91 6.00 11.84
CA HIS A 22 21.36 5.38 13.10
C HIS A 22 20.86 3.95 13.33
N GLY A 23 19.83 3.54 12.60
CA GLY A 23 19.22 2.22 12.79
C GLY A 23 20.07 1.08 12.25
N ASP A 24 19.97 -0.09 12.87
CA ASP A 24 20.62 -1.31 12.42
C ASP A 24 20.16 -1.70 11.00
N PRO A 25 21.06 -1.71 9.99
CA PRO A 25 20.71 -2.05 8.61
C PRO A 25 20.07 -3.43 8.44
N THR A 26 20.34 -4.39 9.32
CA THR A 26 19.79 -5.77 9.24
C THR A 26 18.29 -5.81 9.50
N GLN A 27 17.77 -4.82 10.24
CA GLN A 27 16.34 -4.70 10.55
C GLN A 27 15.53 -4.06 9.41
N ARG A 28 16.19 -3.65 8.31
CA ARG A 28 15.53 -3.07 7.15
C ARG A 28 14.89 -4.16 6.30
N ALA A 29 13.58 -4.10 6.18
CA ALA A 29 12.86 -4.90 5.20
C ALA A 29 13.05 -4.31 3.80
N TRP A 30 13.48 -5.13 2.84
CA TRP A 30 13.44 -4.76 1.44
C TRP A 30 11.99 -4.71 0.95
N HIS A 31 11.62 -3.62 0.27
CA HIS A 31 10.28 -3.43 -0.29
C HIS A 31 10.38 -3.09 -1.80
N PRO A 32 9.63 -3.78 -2.67
CA PRO A 32 9.73 -3.68 -4.13
C PRO A 32 9.40 -2.29 -4.69
N GLN A 33 8.55 -1.52 -4.00
CA GLN A 33 8.11 -0.19 -4.45
C GLN A 33 9.26 0.74 -4.85
N ARG A 34 10.41 0.68 -4.16
CA ARG A 34 11.54 1.53 -4.51
C ARG A 34 12.17 1.11 -5.85
N ALA A 35 12.29 -0.18 -6.11
CA ALA A 35 12.79 -0.70 -7.38
C ALA A 35 11.83 -0.35 -8.53
N ILE A 36 10.52 -0.51 -8.30
CA ILE A 36 9.44 -0.11 -9.22
C ILE A 36 9.55 1.39 -9.58
N GLN A 37 9.66 2.26 -8.57
CA GLN A 37 9.80 3.71 -8.77
C GLN A 37 11.06 4.09 -9.54
N LEU A 38 12.20 3.45 -9.25
CA LEU A 38 13.46 3.72 -9.96
C LEU A 38 13.40 3.26 -11.42
N GLY A 39 12.78 2.10 -11.68
CA GLY A 39 12.56 1.62 -13.05
C GLY A 39 11.65 2.57 -13.84
N GLN A 40 10.59 3.07 -13.21
CA GLN A 40 9.69 4.04 -13.83
C GLN A 40 10.37 5.40 -14.07
N GLU A 41 11.17 5.90 -13.11
CA GLU A 41 11.98 7.11 -13.28
C GLU A 41 12.90 6.97 -14.52
N GLN A 42 13.63 5.86 -14.61
CA GLN A 42 14.55 5.62 -15.73
C GLN A 42 13.81 5.55 -17.08
N GLN A 43 12.66 4.88 -17.14
CA GLN A 43 11.85 4.82 -18.36
C GLN A 43 11.33 6.20 -18.78
N CYS A 44 10.82 6.99 -17.83
CA CYS A 44 10.32 8.34 -18.09
C CYS A 44 11.42 9.25 -18.63
N LEU A 45 12.60 9.23 -18.01
CA LEU A 45 13.75 10.02 -18.45
C LEU A 45 14.25 9.58 -19.84
N SER A 46 14.33 8.27 -20.08
CA SER A 46 14.78 7.74 -21.38
C SER A 46 13.82 8.15 -22.51
N ARG A 47 12.51 8.03 -22.29
CA ARG A 47 11.49 8.49 -23.23
C ARG A 47 11.55 10.00 -23.44
N TYR A 48 11.70 10.77 -22.37
CA TYR A 48 11.82 12.23 -22.44
C TYR A 48 13.00 12.67 -23.31
N GLY A 49 14.15 12.00 -23.18
CA GLY A 49 15.33 12.25 -24.01
C GLY A 49 15.14 11.88 -25.47
N ALA A 50 14.64 10.66 -25.73
CA ALA A 50 14.39 10.17 -27.08
C ALA A 50 13.42 11.08 -27.86
N CYS A 51 12.31 11.50 -27.24
CA CYS A 51 11.34 12.42 -27.85
C CYS A 51 11.91 13.81 -28.19
N ARG A 52 13.07 14.18 -27.63
CA ARG A 52 13.70 15.50 -27.81
C ARG A 52 15.07 15.42 -28.49
N GLY A 53 15.49 14.24 -28.95
CA GLY A 53 16.82 14.05 -29.55
C GLY A 53 17.97 14.35 -28.58
N LEU A 54 17.75 14.21 -27.27
CA LEU A 54 18.78 14.53 -26.26
C LEU A 54 19.73 13.36 -26.06
N THR A 55 21.03 13.62 -26.25
CA THR A 55 22.07 12.69 -25.80
C THR A 55 22.19 12.75 -24.27
N MET A 56 21.85 11.64 -23.60
CA MET A 56 21.88 11.52 -22.15
C MET A 56 23.31 11.30 -21.63
N ALA A 57 24.09 12.38 -21.58
CA ALA A 57 25.48 12.35 -21.11
C ALA A 57 25.56 12.04 -19.60
N ARG A 58 26.76 11.67 -19.12
CA ARG A 58 26.99 11.31 -17.71
C ARG A 58 28.30 11.90 -17.20
N GLY A 59 28.30 12.26 -15.92
CA GLY A 59 29.48 12.80 -15.23
C GLY A 59 29.61 14.30 -15.32
N ALA A 60 30.44 14.87 -14.43
CA ALA A 60 30.61 16.31 -14.32
C ALA A 60 31.36 16.92 -15.51
N ALA A 61 32.32 16.20 -16.10
CA ALA A 61 33.10 16.67 -17.23
C ALA A 61 32.24 17.06 -18.44
N GLU A 62 31.17 16.32 -18.70
CA GLU A 62 30.21 16.64 -19.77
C GLU A 62 29.44 17.94 -19.47
N ALA A 63 29.25 18.28 -18.19
CA ALA A 63 28.65 19.55 -17.80
C ALA A 63 29.51 20.74 -18.20
N PHE A 64 30.82 20.62 -17.99
CA PHE A 64 31.82 21.63 -18.37
C PHE A 64 32.03 21.70 -19.88
N ARG A 65 31.64 20.66 -20.64
CA ARG A 65 31.59 20.67 -22.11
C ARG A 65 30.26 21.21 -22.67
N GLY A 66 29.28 21.51 -21.83
CA GLY A 66 28.00 22.08 -22.26
C GLY A 66 27.03 21.07 -22.89
N ALA A 67 27.12 19.79 -22.49
CA ALA A 67 26.18 18.76 -22.91
C ALA A 67 24.72 19.17 -22.62
N ALA A 68 23.82 18.92 -23.57
CA ALA A 68 22.42 19.34 -23.43
C ALA A 68 21.69 18.70 -22.24
N ALA A 69 22.08 17.47 -21.87
CA ALA A 69 21.46 16.71 -20.80
C ALA A 69 22.48 15.87 -20.03
N ILE A 70 22.40 15.87 -18.69
CA ILE A 70 23.31 15.09 -17.82
C ILE A 70 22.51 14.23 -16.86
N GLN A 71 22.66 12.92 -16.99
CA GLN A 71 21.90 11.96 -16.21
C GLN A 71 22.64 11.58 -14.92
N GLY A 72 21.93 11.63 -13.79
CA GLY A 72 22.36 10.99 -12.55
C GLY A 72 23.55 11.65 -11.83
N LEU A 73 23.84 12.94 -12.10
CA LEU A 73 24.97 13.64 -11.50
C LEU A 73 24.83 13.72 -9.97
N ARG A 74 25.91 13.39 -9.26
CA ARG A 74 25.98 13.52 -7.80
C ARG A 74 26.65 14.84 -7.44
N LEU A 75 26.01 15.61 -6.59
CA LEU A 75 26.46 16.93 -6.16
C LEU A 75 26.69 16.95 -4.66
N LEU A 76 27.66 17.75 -4.25
CA LEU A 76 28.02 18.05 -2.87
C LEU A 76 28.03 19.56 -2.71
N ALA A 77 27.52 20.04 -1.57
CA ALA A 77 27.55 21.44 -1.19
C ALA A 77 27.86 21.56 0.29
N GLN A 78 28.71 22.51 0.66
CA GLN A 78 28.91 22.90 2.04
C GLN A 78 28.10 24.19 2.30
N GLN A 79 27.23 24.18 3.29
CA GLN A 79 26.45 25.35 3.71
C GLN A 79 26.62 25.52 5.22
N GLU A 80 27.39 26.53 5.63
CA GLU A 80 27.76 26.74 7.03
C GLU A 80 28.30 25.44 7.67
N ARG A 81 27.63 24.94 8.71
CA ARG A 81 27.96 23.70 9.42
C ARG A 81 27.35 22.44 8.80
N LEU A 82 26.55 22.57 7.74
CA LEU A 82 25.86 21.48 7.08
C LEU A 82 26.53 21.08 5.76
N GLN A 83 26.95 19.82 5.69
CA GLN A 83 27.32 19.20 4.42
C GLN A 83 26.07 18.59 3.76
N LEU A 84 25.73 19.06 2.56
CA LEU A 84 24.59 18.61 1.77
C LEU A 84 25.06 17.75 0.59
N ARG A 85 24.32 16.68 0.27
CA ARG A 85 24.59 15.83 -0.89
C ARG A 85 23.33 15.41 -1.62
N GLY A 86 23.42 15.14 -2.91
CA GLY A 86 22.29 14.58 -3.64
C GLY A 86 22.60 14.09 -5.04
N ARG A 87 21.78 13.16 -5.52
CA ARG A 87 21.80 12.73 -6.93
C ARG A 87 20.69 13.45 -7.69
N VAL A 88 21.06 14.25 -8.68
CA VAL A 88 20.10 14.83 -9.62
C VAL A 88 19.76 13.77 -10.69
N PRO A 89 18.50 13.36 -10.86
CA PRO A 89 18.13 12.37 -11.88
C PRO A 89 18.48 12.82 -13.30
N LEU A 90 18.17 14.06 -13.64
CA LEU A 90 18.52 14.68 -14.92
C LEU A 90 18.78 16.17 -14.72
N LEU A 91 19.83 16.68 -15.35
CA LEU A 91 20.09 18.11 -15.54
C LEU A 91 19.84 18.45 -17.01
N LEU A 92 19.18 19.57 -17.24
CA LEU A 92 18.96 20.11 -18.59
C LEU A 92 19.66 21.46 -18.72
N ARG A 93 20.38 21.63 -19.82
CA ARG A 93 21.09 22.86 -20.14
C ARG A 93 20.09 23.99 -20.41
N HIS A 94 20.44 25.17 -19.94
CA HIS A 94 19.76 26.43 -20.22
C HIS A 94 20.81 27.48 -20.59
N ASP A 95 20.55 28.29 -21.60
CA ASP A 95 21.46 29.36 -22.02
C ASP A 95 21.35 30.50 -21.01
N ALA A 96 22.30 30.51 -20.08
CA ALA A 96 22.46 31.51 -19.04
C ALA A 96 23.86 31.35 -18.45
N GLU A 97 24.60 32.44 -18.35
CA GLU A 97 25.98 32.41 -17.88
C GLU A 97 26.09 31.83 -16.45
N SER A 98 27.11 31.01 -16.24
CA SER A 98 27.43 30.37 -14.97
C SER A 98 28.92 30.05 -14.87
N ARG A 99 29.36 29.46 -13.75
CA ARG A 99 30.74 28.98 -13.58
C ARG A 99 31.14 27.90 -14.62
N LEU A 100 30.17 27.29 -15.27
CA LEU A 100 30.40 26.26 -16.29
C LEU A 100 30.65 26.84 -17.69
N GLY A 101 30.46 28.16 -17.89
CA GLY A 101 30.57 28.83 -19.18
C GLY A 101 29.29 29.61 -19.53
N PRO A 102 28.98 29.80 -20.83
CA PRO A 102 27.80 30.57 -21.28
C PRO A 102 26.45 29.85 -21.04
N TRP A 103 26.46 28.72 -20.33
CA TRP A 103 25.27 27.93 -20.00
C TRP A 103 25.20 27.62 -18.50
N SER A 104 24.00 27.25 -18.06
CA SER A 104 23.70 26.75 -16.73
C SER A 104 22.80 25.52 -16.84
N TYR A 105 22.51 24.87 -15.71
CA TYR A 105 21.62 23.73 -15.66
C TYR A 105 20.45 23.94 -14.70
N VAL A 106 19.31 23.36 -15.07
CA VAL A 106 18.13 23.21 -14.22
C VAL A 106 17.91 21.73 -13.88
N PRO A 107 17.48 21.40 -12.66
CA PRO A 107 17.21 20.02 -12.28
C PRO A 107 15.83 19.57 -12.80
N LEU A 108 15.75 18.34 -13.29
CA LEU A 108 14.50 17.66 -13.63
C LEU A 108 14.29 16.44 -12.72
N LEU A 109 13.12 16.39 -12.09
CA LEU A 109 12.65 15.26 -11.28
C LEU A 109 11.48 14.56 -11.96
N VAL A 110 11.44 13.23 -11.88
CA VAL A 110 10.23 12.47 -12.23
C VAL A 110 9.31 12.42 -11.01
N ARG A 111 8.05 12.81 -11.20
CA ARG A 111 7.02 12.70 -10.16
C ARG A 111 6.16 11.46 -10.37
N THR A 112 5.75 10.88 -9.26
CA THR A 112 4.62 9.95 -9.20
C THR A 112 3.37 10.72 -8.77
N GLY A 113 2.23 10.44 -9.40
CA GLY A 113 0.93 11.05 -9.09
C GLY A 113 0.57 12.30 -9.90
N CYS A 114 -0.70 12.71 -9.81
CA CYS A 114 -1.32 13.74 -10.64
C CYS A 114 -0.99 15.19 -10.24
N PHE A 115 -0.53 15.43 -9.01
CA PHE A 115 -0.21 16.77 -8.50
C PHE A 115 1.22 16.86 -7.96
N ILE A 116 1.82 18.05 -8.03
CA ILE A 116 3.14 18.33 -7.45
C ILE A 116 2.96 18.68 -5.96
N ASN A 117 3.32 17.74 -5.09
CA ASN A 117 3.15 17.92 -3.63
C ASN A 117 4.35 18.61 -2.95
N ARG A 118 4.19 18.97 -1.67
CA ARG A 118 5.25 19.62 -0.86
C ARG A 118 6.56 18.84 -0.84
N GLU A 119 6.50 17.50 -0.74
CA GLU A 119 7.69 16.64 -0.73
C GLU A 119 8.50 16.82 -2.03
N GLN A 120 7.83 16.76 -3.18
CA GLN A 120 8.46 16.91 -4.49
C GLN A 120 9.01 18.32 -4.72
N ARG A 121 8.28 19.36 -4.31
CA ARG A 121 8.70 20.76 -4.41
C ARG A 121 9.97 21.03 -3.61
N LEU A 122 10.00 20.60 -2.34
CA LEU A 122 11.17 20.81 -1.48
C LEU A 122 12.37 19.96 -1.90
N CYS A 123 12.15 18.74 -2.42
CA CYS A 123 13.24 17.96 -3.01
C CYS A 123 13.83 18.65 -4.24
N LEU A 124 13.00 19.25 -5.10
CA LEU A 124 13.49 19.99 -6.26
C LEU A 124 14.26 21.25 -5.85
N ALA A 125 13.75 22.00 -4.86
CA ALA A 125 14.43 23.16 -4.30
C ALA A 125 15.80 22.79 -3.69
N PHE A 126 15.87 21.65 -2.99
CA PHE A 126 17.12 21.10 -2.46
C PHE A 126 18.15 20.80 -3.57
N LEU A 127 17.72 20.17 -4.66
CA LEU A 127 18.62 19.93 -5.81
C LEU A 127 19.06 21.24 -6.48
N GLY A 128 18.17 22.22 -6.61
CA GLY A 128 18.54 23.56 -7.08
C GLY A 128 19.58 24.24 -6.18
N ARG A 129 19.50 24.03 -4.87
CA ARG A 129 20.49 24.53 -3.92
C ARG A 129 21.84 23.85 -4.05
N LEU A 130 21.88 22.52 -4.25
CA LEU A 130 23.12 21.81 -4.57
C LEU A 130 23.76 22.32 -5.87
N LEU A 131 22.95 22.65 -6.87
CA LEU A 131 23.44 23.19 -8.14
C LEU A 131 24.11 24.55 -7.98
N ARG A 132 23.68 25.39 -7.03
CA ARG A 132 24.36 26.66 -6.76
C ARG A 132 25.85 26.49 -6.49
N SER A 133 26.23 25.49 -5.69
CA SER A 133 27.65 25.20 -5.42
C SER A 133 28.39 24.65 -6.63
N PHE A 134 27.70 23.94 -7.52
CA PHE A 134 28.29 23.36 -8.73
C PHE A 134 28.52 24.38 -9.84
N GLN A 135 27.52 25.23 -10.14
CA GLN A 135 27.55 26.17 -11.28
C GLN A 135 27.66 27.65 -10.86
N GLY A 136 27.82 27.95 -9.57
CA GLY A 136 27.97 29.31 -9.03
C GLY A 136 26.66 30.08 -8.81
N ARG A 137 25.54 29.64 -9.42
CA ARG A 137 24.22 30.28 -9.29
C ARG A 137 23.11 29.27 -9.07
N ARG A 138 22.12 29.65 -8.26
CA ARG A 138 20.90 28.85 -8.06
C ARG A 138 20.00 28.99 -9.30
N PRO A 139 19.48 27.89 -9.85
CA PRO A 139 18.50 27.99 -10.93
C PRO A 139 17.19 28.62 -10.40
N PRO A 140 16.54 29.51 -11.18
CA PRO A 140 15.30 30.17 -10.76
C PRO A 140 14.11 29.20 -10.67
N HIS A 141 14.17 28.12 -11.45
CA HIS A 141 13.16 27.08 -11.50
C HIS A 141 13.81 25.69 -11.63
N GLY A 142 13.02 24.65 -11.35
CA GLY A 142 13.30 23.29 -11.78
C GLY A 142 12.13 22.70 -12.54
N LEU A 143 12.29 21.48 -13.04
CA LEU A 143 11.32 20.80 -13.89
C LEU A 143 10.80 19.53 -13.23
N MET A 144 9.51 19.27 -13.42
CA MET A 144 8.80 18.11 -12.88
C MET A 144 8.13 17.34 -14.02
N LEU A 145 8.63 16.14 -14.30
CA LEU A 145 8.14 15.27 -15.36
C LEU A 145 7.12 14.27 -14.81
N SER A 146 5.90 14.29 -15.34
CA SER A 146 4.86 13.30 -15.05
C SER A 146 5.17 11.96 -15.73
N THR A 147 4.58 10.88 -15.21
CA THR A 147 4.65 9.56 -15.84
C THR A 147 3.93 9.53 -17.19
N GLY A 148 3.02 10.48 -17.45
CA GLY A 148 2.36 10.69 -18.73
C GLY A 148 3.23 11.40 -19.78
N GLY A 149 4.27 12.13 -19.35
CA GLY A 149 5.17 12.87 -20.22
C GLY A 149 5.08 14.40 -20.10
N ASP A 150 4.09 14.91 -19.36
CA ASP A 150 3.94 16.35 -19.12
C ASP A 150 5.08 16.87 -18.26
N CYS A 151 5.68 17.98 -18.66
CA CYS A 151 6.77 18.62 -17.95
C CYS A 151 6.30 19.98 -17.43
N GLN A 152 6.31 20.15 -16.10
CA GLN A 152 5.87 21.38 -15.44
C GLN A 152 7.05 22.09 -14.77
N GLN A 153 7.09 23.41 -14.91
CA GLN A 153 8.09 24.26 -14.26
C GLN A 153 7.66 24.61 -12.83
N VAL A 154 8.61 24.61 -11.89
CA VAL A 154 8.38 24.97 -10.49
C VAL A 154 9.42 26.00 -10.07
N SER A 155 8.95 27.19 -9.67
CA SER A 155 9.80 28.26 -9.12
C SER A 155 10.43 27.83 -7.80
N LEU A 156 11.74 28.02 -7.65
CA LEU A 156 12.49 27.52 -6.49
C LEU A 156 12.68 28.57 -5.39
N ASP A 157 12.61 29.85 -5.74
CA ASP A 157 12.82 30.99 -4.83
C ASP A 157 11.83 31.00 -3.66
N PRO A 158 10.50 30.85 -3.88
CA PRO A 158 9.52 30.86 -2.79
C PRO A 158 9.65 29.67 -1.82
N LEU A 159 10.41 28.64 -2.21
CA LEU A 159 10.59 27.42 -1.41
C LEU A 159 11.83 27.48 -0.53
N GLN A 160 12.70 28.48 -0.68
CA GLN A 160 13.95 28.57 0.06
C GLN A 160 13.73 28.69 1.58
N PRO A 161 12.85 29.59 2.10
CA PRO A 161 12.65 29.73 3.55
C PRO A 161 12.15 28.42 4.18
N GLN A 162 11.19 27.76 3.55
CA GLN A 162 10.68 26.45 3.99
C GLN A 162 11.74 25.36 3.97
N LEU A 163 12.67 25.41 3.02
CA LEU A 163 13.78 24.47 2.95
C LEU A 163 14.82 24.76 4.05
N ASP A 164 15.07 26.03 4.37
CA ASP A 164 15.99 26.43 5.44
C ASP A 164 15.47 25.98 6.81
N GLU A 165 14.20 26.25 7.12
CA GLU A 165 13.53 25.74 8.33
C GLU A 165 13.63 24.21 8.43
N LEU A 166 13.30 23.52 7.35
CA LEU A 166 13.33 22.06 7.30
C LEU A 166 14.75 21.49 7.51
N LEU A 167 15.77 22.11 6.91
CA LEU A 167 17.15 21.67 7.08
C LEU A 167 17.65 21.91 8.51
N ALA A 168 17.22 23.01 9.15
CA ALA A 168 17.51 23.29 10.55
C ALA A 168 16.83 22.26 11.48
N GLU A 169 15.54 21.98 11.29
CA GLU A 169 14.82 20.93 12.01
C GLU A 169 15.47 19.56 11.86
N MET A 170 15.84 19.20 10.62
CA MET A 170 16.56 17.95 10.32
C MET A 170 17.91 17.89 11.04
N ALA A 171 18.67 18.97 11.04
CA ALA A 171 19.97 19.01 11.69
C ALA A 171 19.86 18.76 13.20
N VAL A 172 18.86 19.35 13.86
CA VAL A 172 18.58 19.12 15.28
C VAL A 172 18.10 17.70 15.52
N GLY A 173 17.07 17.27 14.79
CA GLY A 173 16.41 15.99 15.07
C GLY A 173 17.21 14.75 14.68
N LEU A 174 18.06 14.82 13.65
CA LEU A 174 18.96 13.73 13.28
C LEU A 174 20.14 13.58 14.26
N ASN A 175 20.45 14.59 15.06
CA ASN A 175 21.50 14.54 16.09
C ASN A 175 20.97 14.08 17.45
N GLN A 176 19.67 13.83 17.60
CA GLN A 176 19.10 13.33 18.85
C GLN A 176 19.58 11.89 19.13
N PRO A 177 19.86 11.53 20.39
CA PRO A 177 20.35 10.18 20.75
C PRO A 177 19.27 9.10 20.59
N HIS A 178 18.00 9.48 20.64
CA HIS A 178 16.86 8.58 20.52
C HIS A 178 16.04 8.88 19.27
N ALA A 179 15.45 7.84 18.70
CA ALA A 179 14.57 7.96 17.55
C ALA A 179 13.31 8.79 17.91
N PRO A 180 12.88 9.74 17.05
CA PRO A 180 11.62 10.46 17.23
C PRO A 180 10.42 9.54 17.43
N ASP A 181 9.40 9.99 18.16
CA ASP A 181 8.17 9.21 18.44
C ASP A 181 7.47 8.75 17.15
N LEU A 182 6.62 7.73 17.26
CA LEU A 182 5.82 7.22 16.16
C LEU A 182 4.86 8.30 15.64
N ILE A 183 4.94 8.54 14.33
CA ILE A 183 3.97 9.43 13.68
C ILE A 183 2.57 8.82 13.73
N ALA A 184 1.57 9.67 13.94
CA ALA A 184 0.19 9.23 14.02
C ALA A 184 -0.38 8.81 12.64
N GLU A 185 0.08 9.43 11.55
CA GLU A 185 -0.35 9.10 10.18
C GLU A 185 0.54 8.02 9.57
N ARG A 186 0.17 6.75 9.74
CA ARG A 186 0.99 5.60 9.29
C ARG A 186 0.65 5.07 7.89
N LYS A 187 -0.16 5.77 7.08
CA LYS A 187 -0.52 5.33 5.71
C LYS A 187 0.69 5.04 4.81
N ARG A 188 1.76 5.84 4.96
CA ARG A 188 3.00 5.67 4.19
C ARG A 188 3.92 4.58 4.75
N CYS A 189 3.60 4.01 5.92
CA CYS A 189 4.39 2.93 6.53
C CYS A 189 4.31 1.62 5.73
N THR A 190 3.26 1.40 4.94
CA THR A 190 3.09 0.19 4.11
C THR A 190 4.30 -0.09 3.21
N ILE A 191 4.90 0.97 2.66
CA ILE A 191 6.07 0.89 1.77
C ILE A 191 7.39 1.24 2.46
N CYS A 192 7.38 1.36 3.80
CA CYS A 192 8.54 1.78 4.58
C CYS A 192 9.42 0.57 4.95
N CYS A 193 10.72 0.67 4.67
CA CYS A 193 11.69 -0.37 5.03
C CYS A 193 11.88 -0.56 6.54
N TRP A 194 11.47 0.40 7.37
CA TRP A 194 11.53 0.35 8.84
C TRP A 194 10.19 0.02 9.50
N ARG A 195 9.20 -0.44 8.71
CA ARG A 195 7.86 -0.77 9.24
C ARG A 195 7.95 -1.78 10.38
N GLN A 196 8.77 -2.83 10.25
CA GLN A 196 8.82 -3.90 11.24
C GLN A 196 9.34 -3.43 12.61
N PRO A 197 10.50 -2.75 12.72
CA PRO A 197 10.93 -2.19 14.01
C PRO A 197 9.95 -1.19 14.61
N CYS A 198 9.29 -0.37 13.76
CA CYS A 198 8.28 0.57 14.24
C CYS A 198 7.00 -0.13 14.72
N ASN A 199 6.61 -1.26 14.12
CA ASN A 199 5.49 -2.08 14.61
C ASN A 199 5.86 -2.77 15.92
N ALA A 200 7.07 -3.34 16.03
CA ALA A 200 7.54 -3.95 17.27
C ALA A 200 7.59 -2.93 18.42
N HIS A 201 8.07 -1.71 18.16
CA HIS A 201 8.07 -0.64 19.15
C HIS A 201 6.66 -0.20 19.56
N ALA A 202 5.71 -0.14 18.60
CA ALA A 202 4.32 0.20 18.87
C ALA A 202 3.63 -0.88 19.73
N ALA A 203 3.86 -2.15 19.40
CA ALA A 203 3.34 -3.29 20.15
C ALA A 203 3.91 -3.33 21.58
N ALA A 204 5.23 -3.14 21.74
CA ALA A 204 5.90 -3.18 23.03
C ALA A 204 5.48 -2.02 23.96
N SER A 205 5.22 -0.83 23.41
CA SER A 205 4.77 0.33 24.19
C SER A 205 3.24 0.39 24.35
N GLY A 206 2.49 -0.55 23.76
CA GLY A 206 1.02 -0.50 23.75
C GLY A 206 0.50 0.78 23.10
N HIS A 207 1.15 1.24 22.02
CA HIS A 207 0.87 2.54 21.42
C HIS A 207 -0.49 2.58 20.70
N LEU A 208 -1.28 3.63 20.91
CA LEU A 208 -2.62 3.77 20.33
C LEU A 208 -2.70 3.72 18.79
N VAL A 209 -1.59 3.91 18.08
CA VAL A 209 -1.54 3.80 16.61
C VAL A 209 -1.75 2.38 16.09
N ASP A 210 -1.63 1.37 16.96
CA ASP A 210 -1.90 -0.01 16.60
C ASP A 210 -3.38 -0.38 16.77
N VAL A 211 -4.19 0.49 17.38
CA VAL A 211 -5.65 0.27 17.48
C VAL A 211 -6.32 0.59 16.16
N SER A 212 -6.92 -0.43 15.54
CA SER A 212 -7.70 -0.26 14.31
C SER A 212 -8.81 0.78 14.53
N GLY A 213 -8.87 1.80 13.67
CA GLY A 213 -9.81 2.92 13.78
C GLY A 213 -9.30 4.17 14.51
N VAL A 214 -8.13 4.12 15.16
CA VAL A 214 -7.53 5.31 15.79
C VAL A 214 -6.64 6.06 14.80
N GLY A 215 -7.23 7.04 14.12
CA GLY A 215 -6.48 8.00 13.28
C GLY A 215 -5.76 9.10 14.08
N ALA A 216 -4.99 9.95 13.40
CA ALA A 216 -4.19 11.00 14.04
C ALA A 216 -5.01 12.03 14.86
N GLY A 217 -6.21 12.38 14.39
CA GLY A 217 -7.13 13.23 15.15
C GLY A 217 -7.60 12.55 16.43
N ARG A 218 -8.04 11.29 16.33
CA ARG A 218 -8.56 10.51 17.45
C ARG A 218 -7.49 10.26 18.51
N ARG A 219 -6.25 9.93 18.10
CA ARG A 219 -5.13 9.79 19.04
C ARG A 219 -4.91 11.06 19.86
N ARG A 220 -4.95 12.24 19.23
CA ARG A 220 -4.82 13.52 19.96
C ARG A 220 -5.96 13.73 20.96
N GLN A 221 -7.19 13.36 20.60
CA GLN A 221 -8.33 13.42 21.53
C GLN A 221 -8.14 12.48 22.72
N LEU A 222 -7.76 11.22 22.48
CA LEU A 222 -7.50 10.24 23.53
C LEU A 222 -6.38 10.70 24.48
N ILE A 223 -5.27 11.22 23.95
CA ILE A 223 -4.16 11.74 24.77
C ILE A 223 -4.63 12.91 25.65
N ARG A 224 -5.48 13.82 25.13
CA ARG A 224 -6.05 14.90 25.97
C ARG A 224 -6.95 14.36 27.08
N LEU A 225 -7.62 13.24 26.84
CA LEU A 225 -8.40 12.50 27.85
C LEU A 225 -7.54 11.61 28.76
N GLN A 226 -6.21 11.78 28.74
CA GLN A 226 -5.25 10.98 29.52
C GLN A 226 -5.28 9.48 29.18
N ILE A 227 -5.70 9.12 27.95
CA ILE A 227 -5.58 7.77 27.39
C ILE A 227 -4.45 7.80 26.36
N SER A 228 -3.36 7.14 26.70
CA SER A 228 -2.11 7.10 25.94
C SER A 228 -1.74 5.70 25.44
N THR A 229 -2.29 4.65 26.05
CA THR A 229 -2.01 3.24 25.72
C THR A 229 -3.25 2.41 25.38
N ILE A 230 -3.03 1.27 24.71
CA ILE A 230 -4.07 0.26 24.43
C ILE A 230 -4.66 -0.27 25.74
N ALA A 231 -3.83 -0.48 26.78
CA ALA A 231 -4.29 -0.98 28.07
C ALA A 231 -5.26 0.00 28.75
N GLU A 232 -4.93 1.29 28.75
CA GLU A 232 -5.82 2.35 29.27
C GLU A 232 -7.12 2.42 28.48
N LEU A 233 -7.04 2.35 27.14
CA LEU A 233 -8.23 2.37 26.28
C LEU A 233 -9.11 1.13 26.51
N ALA A 234 -8.54 -0.05 26.71
CA ALA A 234 -9.30 -1.28 26.95
C ALA A 234 -10.05 -1.27 28.30
N GLN A 235 -9.47 -0.61 29.31
CA GLN A 235 -10.06 -0.44 30.65
C GLN A 235 -11.07 0.69 30.73
N SER A 236 -11.10 1.58 29.74
CA SER A 236 -12.02 2.72 29.71
C SER A 236 -13.48 2.28 29.63
N ASP A 237 -14.37 3.02 30.30
CA ASP A 237 -15.80 2.90 30.08
C ASP A 237 -16.18 3.52 28.72
N SER A 238 -16.81 2.72 27.87
CA SER A 238 -17.24 3.14 26.53
C SER A 238 -18.31 4.24 26.56
N ALA A 239 -19.19 4.26 27.57
CA ALA A 239 -20.25 5.26 27.68
C ALA A 239 -19.66 6.64 28.03
N TRP A 240 -18.83 6.68 29.08
CA TRP A 240 -18.06 7.88 29.42
C TRP A 240 -17.18 8.36 28.26
N LEU A 241 -16.44 7.45 27.60
CA LEU A 241 -15.54 7.81 26.51
C LEU A 241 -16.32 8.41 25.33
N GLY A 242 -17.49 7.86 24.99
CA GLY A 242 -18.37 8.39 23.95
C GLY A 242 -18.80 9.84 24.22
N GLN A 243 -19.24 10.11 25.45
CA GLN A 243 -19.62 11.46 25.89
C GLN A 243 -18.43 12.44 25.87
N ALA A 244 -17.27 12.03 26.38
CA ALA A 244 -16.06 12.84 26.39
C ALA A 244 -15.57 13.17 24.96
N LEU A 245 -15.69 12.23 24.03
CA LEU A 245 -15.36 12.44 22.62
C LEU A 245 -16.35 13.39 21.93
N ALA A 246 -17.64 13.34 22.28
CA ALA A 246 -18.65 14.24 21.76
C ALA A 246 -18.43 15.69 22.22
N GLN A 247 -18.04 15.89 23.49
CA GLN A 247 -17.70 17.21 24.04
C GLN A 247 -16.49 17.85 23.36
N GLN A 248 -15.52 17.06 22.90
CA GLN A 248 -14.37 17.54 22.12
C GLN A 248 -14.65 17.67 20.60
N GLY A 249 -15.84 17.27 20.16
CA GLY A 249 -16.26 17.20 18.76
C GLY A 249 -17.53 18.02 18.51
N HIS A 250 -18.46 17.47 17.74
CA HIS A 250 -19.77 18.07 17.51
C HIS A 250 -20.83 17.35 18.35
N LEU A 251 -21.48 18.09 19.25
CA LEU A 251 -22.52 17.56 20.16
C LEU A 251 -23.70 16.91 19.41
N SER A 252 -23.97 17.31 18.17
CA SER A 252 -25.03 16.75 17.31
C SER A 252 -24.77 15.33 16.79
N GLN A 253 -23.64 14.70 17.15
CA GLN A 253 -23.24 13.35 16.73
C GLN A 253 -22.98 12.41 17.91
N ALA A 254 -23.67 12.60 19.04
CA ALA A 254 -23.46 11.83 20.27
C ALA A 254 -23.55 10.30 20.05
N ASP A 255 -24.57 9.82 19.33
CA ASP A 255 -24.75 8.39 19.08
C ASP A 255 -23.60 7.80 18.24
N HIS A 256 -23.13 8.55 17.25
CA HIS A 256 -21.98 8.16 16.45
C HIS A 256 -20.70 8.07 17.31
N HIS A 257 -20.49 9.03 18.22
CA HIS A 257 -19.36 9.03 19.14
C HIS A 257 -19.44 7.89 20.16
N ASN A 258 -20.63 7.55 20.66
CA ASN A 258 -20.86 6.42 21.55
C ASN A 258 -20.58 5.08 20.86
N ALA A 259 -21.12 4.87 19.66
CA ALA A 259 -20.87 3.66 18.88
C ALA A 259 -19.37 3.50 18.54
N LEU A 260 -18.72 4.61 18.18
CA LEU A 260 -17.28 4.62 17.92
C LEU A 260 -16.47 4.30 19.19
N ALA A 261 -16.79 4.90 20.33
CA ALA A 261 -16.10 4.64 21.60
C ALA A 261 -16.23 3.16 22.00
N ALA A 262 -17.44 2.58 21.91
CA ALA A 262 -17.67 1.16 22.14
C ALA A 262 -16.82 0.29 21.20
N ALA A 263 -16.76 0.62 19.91
CA ALA A 263 -15.95 -0.11 18.95
C ALA A 263 -14.43 -0.02 19.25
N LEU A 264 -13.94 1.15 19.67
CA LEU A 264 -12.53 1.36 20.02
C LEU A 264 -12.13 0.61 21.30
N VAL A 265 -12.96 0.66 22.35
CA VAL A 265 -12.74 -0.08 23.59
C VAL A 265 -12.77 -1.59 23.32
N LEU A 266 -13.73 -2.07 22.52
CA LEU A 266 -13.81 -3.48 22.13
C LEU A 266 -12.58 -3.93 21.33
N GLN A 267 -12.11 -3.10 20.39
CA GLN A 267 -10.89 -3.35 19.63
C GLN A 267 -9.64 -3.41 20.53
N ALA A 268 -9.54 -2.49 21.49
CA ALA A 268 -8.45 -2.49 22.47
C ALA A 268 -8.47 -3.72 23.37
N ARG A 269 -9.67 -4.15 23.84
CA ARG A 269 -9.85 -5.38 24.63
C ARG A 269 -9.49 -6.64 23.86
N SER A 270 -9.89 -6.75 22.60
CA SER A 270 -9.50 -7.86 21.73
C SER A 270 -7.98 -7.92 21.57
N GLN A 271 -7.33 -6.79 21.28
CA GLN A 271 -5.87 -6.73 21.16
C GLN A 271 -5.14 -7.00 22.48
N GLN A 272 -5.64 -6.51 23.61
CA GLN A 272 -5.02 -6.78 24.91
C GLN A 272 -5.15 -8.25 25.30
N SER A 273 -6.31 -8.87 25.04
CA SER A 273 -6.54 -10.29 25.33
C SER A 273 -5.95 -11.25 24.30
N GLN A 274 -5.47 -10.73 23.15
CA GLN A 274 -5.01 -11.52 22.00
C GLN A 274 -6.06 -12.52 21.49
N ARG A 275 -7.35 -12.22 21.67
CA ARG A 275 -8.47 -13.10 21.28
C ARG A 275 -9.47 -12.38 20.40
N ALA A 276 -10.06 -13.11 19.47
CA ALA A 276 -11.20 -12.61 18.70
C ALA A 276 -12.42 -12.44 19.62
N GLN A 277 -13.16 -11.36 19.43
CA GLN A 277 -14.39 -11.07 20.16
C GLN A 277 -15.53 -10.86 19.18
N ARG A 278 -16.70 -11.41 19.50
CA ARG A 278 -17.90 -11.23 18.67
C ARG A 278 -18.45 -9.82 18.85
N ARG A 279 -18.88 -9.17 17.77
CA ARG A 279 -19.49 -7.84 17.84
C ARG A 279 -20.90 -7.92 18.46
N PRO A 280 -21.26 -7.00 19.37
CA PRO A 280 -22.64 -6.91 19.88
C PRO A 280 -23.64 -6.75 18.73
N GLY A 281 -24.78 -7.44 18.78
CA GLY A 281 -25.81 -7.41 17.73
C GLY A 281 -25.55 -8.30 16.51
N SER A 282 -24.39 -8.96 16.41
CA SER A 282 -24.11 -9.93 15.35
C SER A 282 -24.76 -11.31 15.56
N ALA A 283 -25.52 -11.48 16.65
CA ALA A 283 -26.29 -12.71 16.93
C ALA A 283 -27.56 -12.80 16.08
N ASP A 284 -28.15 -11.66 15.72
CA ASP A 284 -29.41 -11.56 14.96
C ASP A 284 -29.17 -11.56 13.44
N CYS A 285 -28.05 -12.12 12.99
CA CYS A 285 -27.64 -12.15 11.58
C CYS A 285 -28.63 -12.95 10.73
N SER A 286 -29.61 -12.25 10.16
CA SER A 286 -30.46 -12.74 9.06
C SER A 286 -29.61 -13.15 7.85
N GLY A 287 -30.13 -14.04 7.00
CA GLY A 287 -29.36 -14.88 6.06
C GLY A 287 -28.31 -14.21 5.16
N GLN A 288 -28.34 -12.91 4.90
CA GLN A 288 -27.32 -12.21 4.09
C GLN A 288 -25.99 -11.96 4.82
N THR A 289 -25.97 -11.97 6.15
CA THR A 289 -24.76 -11.71 6.94
C THR A 289 -24.15 -12.98 7.52
N SER A 290 -24.76 -14.15 7.34
CA SER A 290 -24.18 -15.46 7.70
C SER A 290 -23.56 -16.11 6.46
N LEU A 291 -22.31 -16.57 6.60
CA LEU A 291 -21.66 -17.35 5.56
C LEU A 291 -22.32 -18.72 5.41
N THR A 292 -22.68 -19.35 6.52
CA THR A 292 -23.36 -20.65 6.54
C THR A 292 -24.68 -20.60 5.75
N ALA A 293 -25.50 -19.56 5.96
CA ALA A 293 -26.74 -19.38 5.22
C ALA A 293 -26.51 -19.18 3.71
N GLN A 294 -25.52 -18.37 3.34
CA GLN A 294 -25.16 -18.12 1.94
C GLN A 294 -24.64 -19.36 1.22
N LEU A 295 -23.98 -20.27 1.94
CA LEU A 295 -23.40 -21.49 1.36
C LEU A 295 -24.29 -22.72 1.51
N HIS A 296 -25.41 -22.64 2.23
CA HIS A 296 -26.24 -23.79 2.62
C HIS A 296 -26.61 -24.68 1.42
N HIS A 297 -27.14 -24.09 0.36
CA HIS A 297 -27.59 -24.80 -0.85
C HIS A 297 -26.55 -24.83 -1.99
N ALA A 298 -25.35 -24.27 -1.76
CA ALA A 298 -24.36 -24.17 -2.82
C ALA A 298 -23.74 -25.55 -3.11
N PRO A 299 -23.76 -26.05 -4.36
CA PRO A 299 -23.08 -27.30 -4.75
C PRO A 299 -21.55 -27.23 -4.62
N GLY A 300 -21.01 -26.02 -4.47
CA GLY A 300 -19.61 -25.74 -4.20
C GLY A 300 -19.37 -24.23 -4.25
N VAL A 301 -18.12 -23.81 -4.09
CA VAL A 301 -17.70 -22.41 -4.12
C VAL A 301 -16.47 -22.20 -4.99
N LEU A 302 -16.34 -20.98 -5.48
CA LEU A 302 -15.14 -20.49 -6.15
C LEU A 302 -14.50 -19.43 -5.26
N PHE A 303 -13.23 -19.58 -4.90
CA PHE A 303 -12.46 -18.48 -4.32
C PHE A 303 -11.80 -17.71 -5.45
N TYR A 304 -12.00 -16.40 -5.45
CA TYR A 304 -11.58 -15.53 -6.54
C TYR A 304 -10.63 -14.45 -6.04
N ASP A 305 -9.50 -14.34 -6.72
CA ASP A 305 -8.48 -13.31 -6.49
C ASP A 305 -7.99 -12.74 -7.83
N ILE A 306 -7.52 -11.48 -7.81
CA ILE A 306 -7.08 -10.75 -9.00
C ILE A 306 -5.72 -10.11 -8.77
N GLU A 307 -4.83 -10.26 -9.75
CA GLU A 307 -3.55 -9.53 -9.77
C GLU A 307 -3.57 -8.40 -10.79
N ALA A 308 -3.13 -7.23 -10.35
CA ALA A 308 -3.13 -6.00 -11.13
C ALA A 308 -1.82 -5.23 -11.05
N ASP A 309 -1.49 -4.48 -12.11
CA ASP A 309 -0.49 -3.41 -12.11
C ASP A 309 -1.23 -2.06 -12.18
N PRO A 310 -1.44 -1.38 -11.03
CA PRO A 310 -2.22 -0.15 -10.99
C PRO A 310 -1.61 1.00 -11.79
N ASP A 311 -0.28 1.05 -11.93
CA ASP A 311 0.38 2.11 -12.70
C ASP A 311 0.14 1.92 -14.21
N ALA A 312 0.08 0.66 -14.66
CA ALA A 312 -0.26 0.30 -16.03
C ALA A 312 -1.78 0.27 -16.27
N ARG A 313 -2.59 0.27 -15.20
CA ARG A 313 -4.06 0.06 -15.22
C ARG A 313 -4.45 -1.27 -15.87
N GLU A 314 -3.68 -2.31 -15.58
CA GLU A 314 -3.86 -3.65 -16.15
C GLU A 314 -4.22 -4.65 -15.05
N ASN A 315 -5.26 -5.45 -15.28
CA ASN A 315 -5.55 -6.64 -14.50
C ASN A 315 -5.05 -7.84 -15.29
N TYR A 316 -3.97 -8.47 -14.84
CA TYR A 316 -3.22 -9.40 -15.66
C TYR A 316 -3.46 -10.88 -15.33
N LEU A 317 -4.02 -11.18 -14.16
CA LEU A 317 -4.34 -12.54 -13.76
C LEU A 317 -5.64 -12.57 -12.94
N HIS A 318 -6.53 -13.48 -13.31
CA HIS A 318 -7.72 -13.84 -12.54
C HIS A 318 -7.57 -15.28 -12.05
N GLY A 319 -7.54 -15.48 -10.74
CA GLY A 319 -7.38 -16.79 -10.11
C GLY A 319 -8.70 -17.32 -9.58
N PHE A 320 -8.98 -18.60 -9.84
CA PHE A 320 -10.15 -19.29 -9.28
C PHE A 320 -9.72 -20.58 -8.60
N LEU A 321 -9.97 -20.70 -7.31
CA LEU A 321 -9.83 -21.97 -6.59
C LEU A 321 -11.19 -22.65 -6.48
N ILE A 322 -11.30 -23.88 -6.96
CA ILE A 322 -12.57 -24.61 -7.07
C ILE A 322 -12.70 -25.55 -5.88
N GLN A 323 -13.74 -25.35 -5.07
CA GLN A 323 -14.09 -26.24 -3.95
C GLN A 323 -15.50 -26.80 -4.16
N ALA A 324 -15.57 -28.04 -4.62
CA ALA A 324 -16.84 -28.75 -4.72
C ALA A 324 -17.30 -29.26 -3.34
N ARG A 325 -18.62 -29.35 -3.16
CA ARG A 325 -19.20 -30.13 -2.06
C ARG A 325 -19.07 -31.61 -2.37
N GLN A 326 -18.51 -32.37 -1.44
CA GLN A 326 -18.31 -33.82 -1.62
C GLN A 326 -19.64 -34.57 -1.55
N ASP A 327 -20.49 -34.21 -0.59
CA ASP A 327 -21.83 -34.79 -0.40
C ASP A 327 -22.89 -33.67 -0.40
N PRO A 328 -23.88 -33.68 -1.31
CA PRO A 328 -24.97 -32.72 -1.36
C PRO A 328 -25.70 -32.47 -0.03
N GLY A 329 -25.78 -33.48 0.85
CA GLY A 329 -26.44 -33.40 2.15
C GLY A 329 -25.56 -32.92 3.31
N ALA A 330 -24.24 -32.95 3.16
CA ALA A 330 -23.30 -32.56 4.21
C ALA A 330 -22.93 -31.06 4.12
N PRO A 331 -22.61 -30.38 5.24
CA PRO A 331 -22.07 -29.02 5.22
C PRO A 331 -20.83 -28.90 4.32
N LEU A 332 -20.63 -27.73 3.72
CA LEU A 332 -19.47 -27.50 2.87
C LEU A 332 -18.21 -27.40 3.74
N ASP A 333 -17.34 -28.40 3.65
CA ASP A 333 -16.05 -28.39 4.34
C ASP A 333 -15.04 -27.53 3.59
N LEU A 334 -14.64 -26.44 4.22
CA LEU A 334 -13.59 -25.53 3.74
C LEU A 334 -12.27 -25.73 4.47
N THR A 335 -12.18 -26.66 5.43
CA THR A 335 -10.97 -26.89 6.20
C THR A 335 -9.83 -27.36 5.28
N PRO A 336 -8.60 -26.87 5.46
CA PRO A 336 -7.47 -27.41 4.72
C PRO A 336 -7.13 -28.79 5.24
N ASP A 337 -7.25 -29.79 4.38
CA ASP A 337 -6.68 -31.10 4.62
C ASP A 337 -5.25 -31.15 4.04
N PRO A 338 -4.20 -31.25 4.88
CA PRO A 338 -2.82 -31.37 4.41
C PRO A 338 -2.52 -32.73 3.75
N THR A 339 -3.37 -33.73 3.95
CA THR A 339 -3.28 -35.08 3.36
C THR A 339 -4.25 -35.30 2.20
N GLY A 340 -5.21 -34.39 2.04
CA GLY A 340 -6.27 -34.46 1.05
C GLY A 340 -5.88 -33.91 -0.32
N VAL A 341 -6.81 -34.06 -1.27
CA VAL A 341 -6.65 -33.50 -2.61
C VAL A 341 -6.68 -31.98 -2.52
N THR A 342 -5.59 -31.34 -2.95
CA THR A 342 -5.52 -29.87 -3.02
C THR A 342 -6.58 -29.35 -3.99
N PRO A 343 -7.41 -28.36 -3.59
CA PRO A 343 -8.42 -27.79 -4.47
C PRO A 343 -7.79 -27.28 -5.78
N GLN A 344 -8.47 -27.52 -6.91
CA GLN A 344 -7.96 -27.17 -8.22
C GLN A 344 -7.93 -25.64 -8.40
N HIS A 345 -6.77 -25.10 -8.74
CA HIS A 345 -6.60 -23.70 -9.12
C HIS A 345 -6.68 -23.54 -10.64
N HIS A 346 -7.45 -22.56 -11.10
CA HIS A 346 -7.65 -22.22 -12.51
C HIS A 346 -7.26 -20.76 -12.77
N PRO A 347 -6.02 -20.49 -13.20
CA PRO A 347 -5.57 -19.15 -13.54
C PRO A 347 -5.96 -18.75 -14.97
N ILE A 348 -6.52 -17.55 -15.13
CA ILE A 348 -6.80 -16.93 -16.42
C ILE A 348 -5.92 -15.69 -16.60
N LEU A 349 -4.87 -15.82 -17.40
CA LEU A 349 -3.98 -14.71 -17.77
C LEU A 349 -4.62 -13.77 -18.80
N CYS A 350 -4.61 -12.48 -18.51
CA CYS A 350 -5.17 -11.40 -19.31
C CYS A 350 -4.05 -10.47 -19.79
N LEU A 351 -3.47 -10.79 -20.96
CA LEU A 351 -2.40 -9.96 -21.53
C LEU A 351 -3.00 -8.74 -22.26
N PRO A 352 -2.31 -7.59 -22.28
CA PRO A 352 -2.84 -6.39 -22.92
C PRO A 352 -3.29 -6.59 -24.38
N HIS A 353 -2.55 -7.41 -25.14
CA HIS A 353 -2.88 -7.71 -26.55
C HIS A 353 -4.06 -8.67 -26.72
N HIS A 354 -4.57 -9.31 -25.66
CA HIS A 354 -5.81 -10.10 -25.74
C HIS A 354 -7.04 -9.19 -25.87
N GLY A 355 -7.00 -7.99 -25.29
CA GLY A 355 -8.15 -7.10 -25.15
C GLY A 355 -9.19 -7.60 -24.14
N ASP A 356 -10.02 -6.67 -23.65
CA ASP A 356 -11.02 -6.95 -22.62
C ASP A 356 -12.05 -8.00 -23.08
N GLY A 357 -12.47 -7.98 -24.35
CA GLY A 357 -13.47 -8.90 -24.89
C GLY A 357 -13.06 -10.37 -24.80
N ARG A 358 -11.83 -10.71 -25.23
CA ARG A 358 -11.33 -12.10 -25.17
C ARG A 358 -11.09 -12.55 -23.72
N CYS A 359 -10.60 -11.66 -22.88
CA CYS A 359 -10.42 -11.92 -21.45
C CYS A 359 -11.75 -12.23 -20.77
N TRP A 360 -12.76 -11.39 -21.00
CA TRP A 360 -14.11 -11.60 -20.49
C TRP A 360 -14.73 -12.89 -21.01
N GLN A 361 -14.64 -13.19 -22.31
CA GLN A 361 -15.16 -14.43 -22.89
C GLN A 361 -14.61 -15.68 -22.20
N ARG A 362 -13.30 -15.71 -21.91
CA ARG A 362 -12.65 -16.83 -21.21
C ARG A 362 -13.14 -16.96 -19.77
N ILE A 363 -13.25 -15.86 -19.04
CA ILE A 363 -13.75 -15.85 -17.66
C ILE A 363 -15.23 -16.25 -17.63
N HIS A 364 -16.06 -15.66 -18.48
CA HIS A 364 -17.47 -15.99 -18.59
C HIS A 364 -17.69 -17.47 -18.94
N HIS A 365 -16.93 -17.99 -19.92
CA HIS A 365 -16.97 -19.41 -20.26
C HIS A 365 -16.62 -20.29 -19.06
N PHE A 366 -15.57 -19.95 -18.31
CA PHE A 366 -15.22 -20.68 -17.09
C PHE A 366 -16.35 -20.62 -16.04
N LEU A 367 -16.87 -19.41 -15.73
CA LEU A 367 -17.92 -19.21 -14.74
C LEU A 367 -19.24 -19.90 -15.11
N SER A 368 -19.53 -20.07 -16.41
CA SER A 368 -20.72 -20.77 -16.91
C SER A 368 -20.74 -22.27 -16.60
N ARG A 369 -19.56 -22.86 -16.29
CA ARG A 369 -19.45 -24.26 -15.84
C ARG A 369 -19.90 -24.45 -14.38
N PHE A 370 -20.06 -23.35 -13.65
CA PHE A 370 -20.40 -23.32 -12.22
C PHE A 370 -21.61 -22.39 -11.99
N PRO A 371 -22.79 -22.69 -12.55
CA PRO A 371 -23.96 -21.83 -12.43
C PRO A 371 -24.43 -21.74 -10.98
N GLY A 372 -24.65 -20.52 -10.49
CA GLY A 372 -25.09 -20.27 -9.11
C GLY A 372 -24.05 -20.53 -8.02
N TRP A 373 -22.82 -20.96 -8.35
CA TRP A 373 -21.77 -21.15 -7.33
C TRP A 373 -21.32 -19.79 -6.78
N PRO A 374 -21.29 -19.59 -5.45
CA PRO A 374 -20.77 -18.37 -4.84
C PRO A 374 -19.30 -18.12 -5.19
N LEU A 375 -18.98 -16.84 -5.39
CA LEU A 375 -17.65 -16.29 -5.66
C LEU A 375 -17.15 -15.60 -4.38
N LEU A 376 -16.42 -16.35 -3.55
CA LEU A 376 -15.84 -15.82 -2.32
C LEU A 376 -14.59 -15.03 -2.65
N HIS A 377 -14.51 -13.80 -2.15
CA HIS A 377 -13.38 -12.91 -2.36
C HIS A 377 -13.07 -12.13 -1.07
N TYR A 378 -11.93 -11.45 -1.04
CA TYR A 378 -11.46 -10.74 0.15
C TYR A 378 -11.26 -9.23 -0.12
N GLY A 379 -12.35 -8.45 0.03
CA GLY A 379 -12.35 -7.01 -0.17
C GLY A 379 -13.07 -6.58 -1.45
N GLU A 380 -13.15 -5.27 -1.71
CA GLU A 380 -14.02 -4.76 -2.79
C GLU A 380 -13.40 -4.83 -4.19
N THR A 381 -12.07 -4.94 -4.28
CA THR A 381 -11.31 -4.81 -5.53
C THR A 381 -11.74 -5.84 -6.56
N GLU A 382 -11.86 -7.10 -6.15
CA GLU A 382 -12.13 -8.25 -7.01
C GLU A 382 -13.48 -8.07 -7.71
N ARG A 383 -14.51 -7.74 -6.94
CA ARG A 383 -15.86 -7.46 -7.44
C ARG A 383 -15.85 -6.27 -8.39
N ILE A 384 -15.25 -5.15 -7.99
CA ILE A 384 -15.21 -3.92 -8.78
C ILE A 384 -14.52 -4.15 -10.13
N GLU A 385 -13.36 -4.80 -10.11
CA GLU A 385 -12.54 -4.98 -11.31
C GLU A 385 -13.15 -6.00 -12.28
N LEU A 386 -13.74 -7.09 -11.79
CA LEU A 386 -14.42 -8.04 -12.66
C LEU A 386 -15.69 -7.44 -13.27
N GLN A 387 -16.47 -6.68 -12.49
CA GLN A 387 -17.64 -5.94 -12.99
C GLN A 387 -17.23 -4.88 -14.02
N ARG A 388 -16.11 -4.18 -13.81
CA ARG A 388 -15.56 -3.22 -14.79
C ARG A 388 -15.16 -3.92 -16.08
N LEU A 389 -14.47 -5.07 -16.00
CA LEU A 389 -14.11 -5.87 -17.17
C LEU A 389 -15.37 -6.30 -17.95
N ALA A 390 -16.36 -6.84 -17.26
CA ALA A 390 -17.64 -7.25 -17.85
C ALA A 390 -18.31 -6.10 -18.62
N ARG A 391 -18.36 -4.90 -18.00
CA ARG A 391 -18.92 -3.69 -18.63
C ARG A 391 -18.13 -3.28 -19.87
N ARG A 392 -16.80 -3.21 -19.79
CA ARG A 392 -15.93 -2.82 -20.93
C ARG A 392 -16.00 -3.82 -22.08
N ALA A 393 -16.21 -5.10 -21.78
CA ALA A 393 -16.41 -6.15 -22.76
C ALA A 393 -17.83 -6.22 -23.35
N GLY A 394 -18.75 -5.35 -22.93
CA GLY A 394 -20.12 -5.30 -23.46
C GLY A 394 -21.08 -6.36 -22.89
N ALA A 395 -20.83 -6.90 -21.70
CA ALA A 395 -21.73 -7.87 -21.05
C ALA A 395 -23.11 -7.26 -20.78
N SER A 396 -24.17 -8.06 -21.01
CA SER A 396 -25.56 -7.65 -20.78
C SER A 396 -25.81 -7.28 -19.32
N ALA A 397 -26.82 -6.44 -19.06
CA ALA A 397 -27.19 -6.05 -17.70
C ALA A 397 -27.53 -7.27 -16.83
N ALA A 398 -28.30 -8.22 -17.38
CA ALA A 398 -28.67 -9.45 -16.71
C ALA A 398 -27.46 -10.33 -16.34
N SER A 399 -26.47 -10.47 -17.23
CA SER A 399 -25.24 -11.21 -16.95
C SER A 399 -24.42 -10.56 -15.83
N ARG A 400 -24.38 -9.22 -15.80
CA ARG A 400 -23.68 -8.47 -14.75
C ARG A 400 -24.40 -8.55 -13.40
N GLU A 401 -25.72 -8.56 -13.39
CA GLU A 401 -26.52 -8.73 -12.18
C GLU A 401 -26.43 -10.15 -11.63
N ASP A 402 -26.47 -11.16 -12.50
CA ASP A 402 -26.20 -12.56 -12.11
C ASP A 402 -24.82 -12.71 -11.47
N LEU A 403 -23.78 -12.16 -12.10
CA LEU A 403 -22.44 -12.13 -11.54
C LEU A 403 -22.40 -11.42 -10.18
N ASP A 404 -23.11 -10.28 -10.03
CA ASP A 404 -23.12 -9.51 -8.80
C ASP A 404 -23.70 -10.29 -7.62
N ARG A 405 -24.81 -11.02 -7.86
CA ARG A 405 -25.48 -11.86 -6.84
C ARG A 405 -24.64 -13.03 -6.36
N ARG A 406 -23.64 -13.45 -7.14
CA ARG A 406 -22.74 -14.55 -6.76
C ARG A 406 -21.63 -14.12 -5.81
N PHE A 407 -21.27 -12.84 -5.72
CA PHE A 407 -20.15 -12.39 -4.91
C PHE A 407 -20.44 -12.46 -3.41
N VAL A 408 -19.50 -13.04 -2.66
CA VAL A 408 -19.52 -13.11 -1.19
C VAL A 408 -18.24 -12.49 -0.64
N ASP A 409 -18.37 -11.33 -0.01
CA ASP A 409 -17.23 -10.60 0.57
C ASP A 409 -16.90 -11.13 1.97
N VAL A 410 -15.92 -12.04 2.03
CA VAL A 410 -15.45 -12.66 3.27
C VAL A 410 -14.89 -11.61 4.23
N HIS A 411 -14.20 -10.59 3.71
CA HIS A 411 -13.61 -9.53 4.52
C HIS A 411 -14.70 -8.68 5.21
N ASN A 412 -15.76 -8.35 4.49
CA ASN A 412 -16.89 -7.63 5.06
C ASN A 412 -17.60 -8.48 6.13
N LEU A 413 -17.84 -9.77 5.89
CA LEU A 413 -18.44 -10.68 6.87
C LEU A 413 -17.62 -10.75 8.18
N VAL A 414 -16.29 -10.93 8.08
CA VAL A 414 -15.39 -10.86 9.25
C VAL A 414 -15.58 -9.55 10.01
N ARG A 415 -15.55 -8.41 9.31
CA ARG A 415 -15.61 -7.08 9.93
C ARG A 415 -16.95 -6.77 10.58
N GLN A 416 -18.05 -7.29 10.06
CA GLN A 416 -19.39 -7.10 10.60
C GLN A 416 -19.65 -7.96 11.84
N GLN A 417 -19.08 -9.16 11.89
CA GLN A 417 -19.35 -10.11 12.96
C GLN A 417 -18.30 -10.12 14.07
N TRP A 418 -17.03 -9.80 13.75
CA TRP A 418 -15.90 -10.03 14.64
C TRP A 418 -15.00 -8.81 14.83
N VAL A 419 -14.39 -8.77 16.01
CA VAL A 419 -13.25 -7.93 16.36
C VAL A 419 -12.06 -8.84 16.58
N LEU A 420 -11.09 -8.77 15.67
CA LEU A 420 -9.86 -9.55 15.73
C LEU A 420 -8.79 -8.80 16.53
N PRO A 421 -7.81 -9.51 17.14
CA PRO A 421 -6.72 -8.92 17.91
C PRO A 421 -5.63 -8.31 17.00
N LEU A 422 -6.03 -7.65 15.92
CA LEU A 422 -5.17 -7.20 14.83
C LEU A 422 -5.32 -5.70 14.58
N SER A 423 -4.21 -5.06 14.22
CA SER A 423 -4.18 -3.65 13.81
C SER A 423 -4.69 -3.44 12.37
N SER A 424 -4.78 -4.51 11.58
CA SER A 424 -5.30 -4.49 10.19
C SER A 424 -6.05 -5.78 9.89
N TYR A 425 -7.13 -5.66 9.10
CA TYR A 425 -7.99 -6.77 8.70
C TYR A 425 -7.74 -7.16 7.23
N GLY A 426 -6.60 -6.75 6.64
CA GLY A 426 -6.21 -7.23 5.32
C GLY A 426 -5.98 -8.75 5.32
N LEU A 427 -6.15 -9.40 4.17
CA LEU A 427 -6.09 -10.87 4.03
C LEU A 427 -4.83 -11.46 4.68
N LYS A 428 -3.67 -10.87 4.38
CA LYS A 428 -2.39 -11.32 4.93
C LYS A 428 -2.34 -11.24 6.47
N SER A 429 -2.89 -10.19 7.07
CA SER A 429 -2.92 -10.03 8.52
C SER A 429 -3.83 -11.08 9.16
N VAL A 430 -5.04 -11.26 8.64
CA VAL A 430 -6.03 -12.19 9.20
C VAL A 430 -5.60 -13.64 9.01
N ALA A 431 -5.22 -14.04 7.80
CA ALA A 431 -4.86 -15.44 7.57
C ALA A 431 -3.55 -15.82 8.29
N THR A 432 -2.56 -14.92 8.40
CA THR A 432 -1.34 -15.18 9.19
C THR A 432 -1.68 -15.37 10.67
N TRP A 433 -2.59 -14.56 11.24
CA TRP A 433 -3.06 -14.72 12.62
C TRP A 433 -3.75 -16.07 12.84
N LEU A 434 -4.52 -16.52 11.86
CA LEU A 434 -5.14 -17.85 11.88
C LEU A 434 -4.12 -19.00 11.67
N GLY A 435 -2.88 -18.69 11.27
CA GLY A 435 -1.80 -19.67 11.07
C GLY A 435 -1.47 -20.03 9.60
N PHE A 436 -2.11 -19.39 8.62
CA PHE A 436 -1.79 -19.59 7.20
C PHE A 436 -0.39 -19.06 6.86
N ARG A 437 0.31 -19.78 5.98
CA ARG A 437 1.65 -19.41 5.51
C ARG A 437 1.70 -19.45 4.00
N TRP A 438 2.05 -18.30 3.39
CA TRP A 438 2.36 -18.21 1.97
C TRP A 438 3.62 -19.02 1.64
N ARG A 439 3.66 -19.63 0.45
CA ARG A 439 4.86 -20.31 -0.09
C ARG A 439 6.06 -19.36 -0.17
N HIS A 440 5.80 -18.08 -0.37
CA HIS A 440 6.80 -17.03 -0.40
C HIS A 440 6.66 -16.12 0.85
N PRO A 441 7.57 -16.22 1.84
CA PRO A 441 7.44 -15.51 3.13
C PRO A 441 7.31 -13.98 2.99
N ASN A 442 7.91 -13.43 1.93
CA ASN A 442 7.91 -12.00 1.65
C ASN A 442 6.90 -11.59 0.57
N ALA A 443 5.93 -12.44 0.22
CA ALA A 443 4.97 -12.11 -0.82
C ALA A 443 4.06 -10.96 -0.39
N GLU A 444 4.00 -9.92 -1.21
CA GLU A 444 3.15 -8.74 -1.05
C GLU A 444 2.74 -8.32 -2.46
N GLY A 445 1.57 -7.72 -2.67
CA GLY A 445 1.10 -7.37 -4.02
C GLY A 445 2.10 -6.53 -4.84
N ALA A 446 2.88 -5.66 -4.20
CA ALA A 446 3.93 -4.90 -4.89
C ALA A 446 5.09 -5.79 -5.41
N ARG A 447 5.31 -6.97 -4.85
CA ARG A 447 6.27 -7.96 -5.38
C ARG A 447 5.68 -8.69 -6.59
N ALA A 448 4.38 -9.02 -6.56
CA ALA A 448 3.68 -9.58 -7.72
C ALA A 448 3.79 -8.63 -8.92
N VAL A 449 3.59 -7.33 -8.73
CA VAL A 449 3.81 -6.29 -9.76
C VAL A 449 5.26 -6.29 -10.28
N LEU A 450 6.25 -6.43 -9.39
CA LEU A 450 7.65 -6.48 -9.82
C LEU A 450 7.94 -7.73 -10.66
N TRP A 451 7.48 -8.91 -10.23
CA TRP A 451 7.60 -10.16 -10.99
C TRP A 451 6.89 -10.03 -12.34
N TRP A 452 5.71 -9.42 -12.38
CA TRP A 452 4.96 -9.17 -13.62
C TRP A 452 5.76 -8.32 -14.60
N ARG A 453 6.29 -7.18 -14.14
CA ARG A 453 7.09 -6.28 -14.98
C ARG A 453 8.39 -6.93 -15.46
N HIS A 454 9.02 -7.74 -14.62
CA HIS A 454 10.23 -8.48 -15.00
C HIS A 454 9.93 -9.56 -16.05
N TRP A 455 8.87 -10.33 -15.84
CA TRP A 455 8.37 -11.31 -16.80
C TRP A 455 8.02 -10.67 -18.15
N ARG A 456 7.29 -9.54 -18.17
CA ARG A 456 6.97 -8.86 -19.43
C ARG A 456 8.20 -8.38 -20.19
N ARG A 457 9.27 -8.01 -19.48
CA ARG A 457 10.48 -7.48 -20.11
C ARG A 457 11.41 -8.58 -20.60
N HIS A 458 11.51 -9.69 -19.87
CA HIS A 458 12.55 -10.69 -20.08
C HIS A 458 12.03 -12.12 -20.36
N GLY A 459 10.74 -12.38 -20.17
CA GLY A 459 10.11 -13.67 -20.42
C GLY A 459 10.48 -14.78 -19.43
N HIS A 460 11.08 -14.45 -18.28
CA HIS A 460 11.56 -15.47 -17.34
C HIS A 460 10.42 -16.26 -16.69
N CYS A 461 10.36 -17.57 -16.97
CA CYS A 461 9.30 -18.46 -16.51
C CYS A 461 9.15 -18.51 -14.97
N HIS A 462 10.23 -18.27 -14.22
CA HIS A 462 10.18 -18.29 -12.77
C HIS A 462 9.31 -17.17 -12.21
N ASP A 463 9.24 -16.00 -12.86
CA ASP A 463 8.43 -14.88 -12.35
C ASP A 463 6.95 -15.15 -12.57
N LEU A 464 6.60 -15.70 -13.73
CA LEU A 464 5.24 -16.14 -13.99
C LEU A 464 4.80 -17.20 -12.99
N ARG A 465 5.66 -18.18 -12.69
CA ARG A 465 5.36 -19.19 -11.66
C ARG A 465 5.11 -18.57 -10.30
N ARG A 466 5.94 -17.61 -9.86
CA ARG A 466 5.75 -16.91 -8.57
C ARG A 466 4.44 -16.13 -8.51
N ILE A 467 4.03 -15.52 -9.62
CA ILE A 467 2.75 -14.79 -9.70
C ILE A 467 1.58 -15.77 -9.57
N LEU A 468 1.63 -16.91 -10.28
CA LEU A 468 0.61 -17.94 -10.20
C LEU A 468 0.54 -18.56 -8.78
N ASP A 469 1.70 -18.85 -8.19
CA ASP A 469 1.79 -19.36 -6.82
C ASP A 469 1.22 -18.34 -5.81
N TYR A 470 1.53 -17.06 -5.98
CA TYR A 470 1.04 -16.00 -5.10
C TYR A 470 -0.49 -15.84 -5.17
N ASN A 471 -1.04 -15.78 -6.38
CA ASN A 471 -2.49 -15.67 -6.59
C ASN A 471 -3.25 -16.92 -6.08
N GLN A 472 -2.68 -18.11 -6.26
CA GLN A 472 -3.23 -19.33 -5.68
C GLN A 472 -3.18 -19.30 -4.15
N ASP A 473 -2.10 -18.79 -3.55
CA ASP A 473 -1.99 -18.63 -2.09
C ASP A 473 -3.03 -17.64 -1.56
N ASP A 474 -3.32 -16.54 -2.26
CA ASP A 474 -4.34 -15.56 -1.84
C ASP A 474 -5.76 -16.16 -1.93
N CYS A 475 -6.05 -17.01 -2.94
CA CYS A 475 -7.27 -17.80 -2.97
C CYS A 475 -7.37 -18.78 -1.78
N GLN A 476 -6.28 -19.48 -1.47
CA GLN A 476 -6.21 -20.43 -0.34
C GLN A 476 -6.31 -19.73 1.01
N ALA A 477 -5.71 -18.55 1.16
CA ALA A 477 -5.82 -17.73 2.36
C ALA A 477 -7.27 -17.28 2.57
N THR A 478 -7.97 -16.89 1.49
CA THR A 478 -9.39 -16.54 1.55
C THR A 478 -10.23 -17.73 2.00
N ARG A 479 -9.95 -18.93 1.47
CA ARG A 479 -10.57 -20.19 1.95
C ARG A 479 -10.31 -20.44 3.43
N PHE A 480 -9.08 -20.21 3.89
CA PHE A 480 -8.71 -20.39 5.28
C PHE A 480 -9.49 -19.48 6.23
N VAL A 481 -9.69 -18.21 5.86
CA VAL A 481 -10.51 -17.27 6.63
C VAL A 481 -11.99 -17.67 6.59
N ALA A 482 -12.51 -18.08 5.43
CA ALA A 482 -13.88 -18.55 5.29
C ALA A 482 -14.16 -19.81 6.13
N ALA A 483 -13.21 -20.75 6.18
CA ALA A 483 -13.30 -21.94 7.03
C ALA A 483 -13.37 -21.58 8.52
N TRP A 484 -12.54 -20.63 8.96
CA TRP A 484 -12.61 -20.11 10.33
C TRP A 484 -13.97 -19.48 10.63
N LEU A 485 -14.51 -18.65 9.74
CA LEU A 485 -15.85 -18.05 9.91
C LEU A 485 -16.95 -19.11 10.05
N LEU A 486 -16.97 -20.13 9.18
CA LEU A 486 -17.96 -21.22 9.25
C LEU A 486 -17.87 -21.97 10.59
N ALA A 487 -16.65 -22.23 11.07
CA ALA A 487 -16.43 -22.90 12.34
C ALA A 487 -16.93 -22.07 13.54
N GLN A 488 -16.78 -20.74 13.49
CA GLN A 488 -17.30 -19.84 14.51
C GLN A 488 -18.84 -19.75 14.48
N GLU A 489 -19.45 -19.70 13.28
CA GLU A 489 -20.91 -19.68 13.13
C GLU A 489 -21.57 -20.98 13.61
N SER A 490 -20.90 -22.11 13.44
CA SER A 490 -21.40 -23.43 13.85
C SER A 490 -21.22 -23.74 15.35
N GLY A 491 -20.52 -22.87 16.10
CA GLY A 491 -20.16 -23.10 17.51
C GLY A 491 -19.16 -24.24 17.75
N ALA A 492 -18.62 -24.83 16.67
CA ALA A 492 -17.73 -26.01 16.69
C ALA A 492 -16.24 -25.67 16.53
N GLY A 493 -15.87 -24.40 16.38
CA GLY A 493 -14.50 -23.98 16.09
C GLY A 493 -13.56 -23.99 17.31
N PRO A 494 -12.26 -24.27 17.13
CA PRO A 494 -11.26 -24.03 18.16
C PRO A 494 -11.26 -22.53 18.53
N ARG A 495 -11.20 -22.24 19.84
CA ARG A 495 -10.98 -20.89 20.34
C ARG A 495 -9.56 -20.48 19.93
N ALA A 496 -9.43 -19.56 18.97
CA ALA A 496 -8.17 -18.94 18.61
C ALA A 496 -7.71 -17.98 19.72
#